data_AF-A0AAP8MBB7-F1
#
_entry.id   AF-A0AAP8MBB7-F1
#
_cell.length_a   1.000
_cell.length_b   1.000
_cell.length_c   1.000
_cell.angle_alpha   90.00
_cell.angle_beta   90.00
_cell.angle_gamma   90.00
#
_symmetry.space_group_name_H-M   'P 1'
#
loop_
_entity.id
_entity.type
_entity.pdbx_description
1 polymer ?
#
loop_
_entity_poly.entity_id
_entity_poly.type
_entity_poly.pdbx_seq_one_letter_code
_entity_poly.pdbx_strand_id
1 'polypeptide(L)'
;MGLDSHRKLLNGDLDIKIGLAPDLHTEFFDDLTDEELRSWFPDVDVVVLAGDCAKGDSLYDISGRVTTLTDSEVVVVAGNHEFYHPDIYAQNKRYRELFQGHPRLHYTEKDRVDIAGVTFLGTTLWTNFDAQGSAEYLSLRAVSGSAKRFLA
;
A
#
# COMPACT_ATOMS: atom_id res chain seq x y z
N MET A 1 -29.87 -31.46 -25.66
CA MET A 1 -30.17 -31.44 -24.21
C MET A 1 -28.95 -30.80 -23.55
N GLY A 2 -28.91 -29.48 -23.40
CA GLY A 2 -29.47 -28.77 -22.23
C GLY A 2 -28.53 -29.05 -21.03
N LEU A 3 -27.75 -28.10 -20.52
CA LEU A 3 -28.16 -26.77 -20.07
C LEU A 3 -27.04 -25.74 -20.25
N ASP A 4 -27.39 -24.71 -21.01
CA ASP A 4 -26.84 -23.37 -20.93
C ASP A 4 -27.66 -22.63 -19.86
N SER A 5 -27.06 -22.24 -18.74
CA SER A 5 -27.65 -21.26 -17.80
C SER A 5 -26.62 -20.82 -16.77
N HIS A 6 -26.34 -19.51 -16.75
CA HIS A 6 -25.64 -18.71 -15.72
C HIS A 6 -24.33 -18.00 -16.11
N ARG A 7 -23.99 -17.88 -17.41
CA ARG A 7 -23.14 -16.77 -17.85
C ARG A 7 -23.99 -15.53 -18.11
N LYS A 8 -24.28 -14.79 -17.04
CA LYS A 8 -24.83 -13.44 -17.15
C LYS A 8 -23.67 -12.54 -17.60
N LEU A 9 -23.75 -12.04 -18.83
CA LEU A 9 -22.84 -11.03 -19.36
C LEU A 9 -22.83 -9.83 -18.40
N LEU A 10 -21.71 -9.63 -17.69
CA LEU A 10 -21.37 -8.33 -17.13
C LEU A 10 -20.50 -7.65 -18.20
N ASN A 11 -20.95 -6.47 -18.63
CA ASN A 11 -20.45 -5.76 -19.80
C ASN A 11 -18.95 -5.41 -19.69
N GLY A 12 -18.21 -5.66 -20.78
CA GLY A 12 -16.88 -5.12 -21.08
C GLY A 12 -15.75 -5.95 -20.50
N ASP A 13 -14.83 -6.42 -21.36
CA ASP A 13 -13.51 -6.82 -20.90
C ASP A 13 -12.87 -5.59 -20.24
N LEU A 14 -12.80 -5.57 -18.91
CA LEU A 14 -12.09 -4.55 -18.16
C LEU A 14 -10.60 -4.82 -18.32
N ASP A 15 -9.98 -4.25 -19.36
CA ASP A 15 -8.54 -4.29 -19.55
C ASP A 15 -7.90 -3.14 -18.77
N ILE A 16 -7.58 -3.40 -17.50
CA ILE A 16 -6.85 -2.47 -16.63
C ILE A 16 -5.42 -2.97 -16.43
N LYS A 17 -4.45 -2.12 -16.71
CA LYS A 17 -3.02 -2.40 -16.50
C LYS A 17 -2.60 -1.85 -15.15
N ILE A 18 -2.12 -2.74 -14.29
CA ILE A 18 -1.70 -2.39 -12.92
C ILE A 18 -0.18 -2.52 -12.81
N GLY A 19 0.48 -1.42 -12.46
CA GLY A 19 1.86 -1.42 -11.96
C GLY A 19 1.85 -1.64 -10.46
N LEU A 20 2.68 -2.55 -9.95
CA LEU A 20 2.78 -2.85 -8.52
C LEU A 20 4.20 -2.54 -8.02
N ALA A 21 4.30 -1.80 -6.92
CA ALA A 21 5.57 -1.43 -6.31
C ALA A 21 5.48 -1.51 -4.78
N PRO A 22 5.87 -2.65 -4.19
CA PRO A 22 6.09 -2.80 -2.75
C PRO A 22 7.55 -2.50 -2.38
N ASP A 23 7.81 -2.21 -1.11
CA ASP A 23 9.16 -2.22 -0.52
C ASP A 23 10.20 -1.34 -1.26
N LEU A 24 9.75 -0.20 -1.79
CA LEU A 24 10.60 0.74 -2.54
C LEU A 24 11.71 1.34 -1.66
N HIS A 25 11.39 1.55 -0.37
CA HIS A 25 12.26 2.15 0.64
C HIS A 25 13.10 3.34 0.15
N THR A 26 12.46 4.37 -0.41
CA THR A 26 13.17 5.53 -0.94
C THR A 26 14.01 6.28 0.12
N GLU A 27 13.78 6.04 1.41
CA GLU A 27 14.63 6.55 2.49
C GLU A 27 16.07 6.01 2.50
N PHE A 28 16.37 4.95 1.74
CA PHE A 28 17.71 4.38 1.63
C PHE A 28 18.42 4.70 0.31
N PHE A 29 17.72 5.31 -0.65
CA PHE A 29 18.22 5.56 -1.99
C PHE A 29 18.00 7.03 -2.37
N ASP A 30 19.08 7.81 -2.37
CA ASP A 30 19.06 9.23 -2.75
C ASP A 30 19.18 9.43 -4.29
N ASP A 31 19.41 8.35 -5.04
CA ASP A 31 19.74 8.36 -6.46
C ASP A 31 18.57 7.97 -7.39
N LEU A 32 17.38 7.70 -6.86
CA LEU A 32 16.21 7.36 -7.68
C LEU A 32 15.80 8.52 -8.59
N THR A 33 16.16 8.41 -9.87
CA THR A 33 15.84 9.42 -10.88
C THR A 33 14.39 9.33 -11.36
N ASP A 34 13.88 10.44 -11.89
CA ASP A 34 12.55 10.48 -12.50
C ASP A 34 12.44 9.59 -13.75
N GLU A 35 13.53 9.41 -14.50
CA GLU A 35 13.57 8.52 -15.66
C GLU A 35 13.42 7.05 -15.23
N GLU A 36 14.17 6.64 -14.20
CA GLU A 36 14.06 5.30 -13.62
C GLU A 36 12.65 5.05 -13.07
N LEU A 37 12.14 5.96 -12.25
CA LEU A 37 10.80 5.83 -11.66
C LEU A 37 9.70 5.75 -12.74
N ARG A 38 9.80 6.57 -13.80
CA ARG A 38 8.87 6.51 -14.94
C ARG A 38 9.00 5.18 -15.69
N SER A 39 10.22 4.66 -15.86
CA SER A 39 10.46 3.42 -16.58
C SER A 39 9.88 2.18 -15.90
N TRP A 40 9.65 2.22 -14.58
CA TRP A 40 9.04 1.13 -13.82
C TRP A 40 7.56 0.95 -14.13
N PHE A 41 6.89 2.00 -14.62
CA PHE A 41 5.46 2.03 -14.86
C PHE A 41 5.10 2.40 -16.32
N PRO A 42 5.58 1.64 -17.32
CA PRO A 42 5.30 1.95 -18.72
C PRO A 42 3.85 1.57 -19.07
N ASP A 43 3.03 2.55 -19.46
CA ASP A 43 1.68 2.32 -20.00
C ASP A 43 0.77 1.54 -19.02
N VAL A 44 0.74 1.96 -17.76
CA VAL A 44 -0.18 1.41 -16.73
C VAL A 44 -1.28 2.41 -16.38
N ASP A 45 -2.49 1.92 -16.14
CA ASP A 45 -3.63 2.74 -15.76
C ASP A 45 -3.61 3.08 -14.27
N VAL A 46 -3.13 2.14 -13.45
CA VAL A 46 -3.06 2.28 -11.99
C VAL A 46 -1.69 1.82 -11.49
N VAL A 47 -1.07 2.62 -10.63
CA VAL A 47 0.10 2.21 -9.83
C VAL A 47 -0.35 1.93 -8.40
N VAL A 48 0.03 0.77 -7.87
CA VAL A 48 -0.22 0.40 -6.48
C VAL A 48 1.10 0.45 -5.71
N LEU A 49 1.23 1.42 -4.81
CA LEU A 49 2.31 1.52 -3.83
C LEU A 49 1.90 0.71 -2.59
N ALA A 50 2.44 -0.51 -2.47
CA ALA A 50 1.91 -1.56 -1.61
C ALA A 50 2.66 -1.71 -0.28
N GLY A 51 2.96 -0.58 0.37
CA GLY A 51 3.65 -0.51 1.66
C GLY A 51 5.18 -0.49 1.55
N ASP A 52 5.82 0.02 2.60
CA ASP A 52 7.27 0.15 2.74
C ASP A 52 7.94 0.85 1.54
N CYS A 53 7.24 1.81 0.94
CA CYS A 53 7.75 2.59 -0.19
C CYS A 53 8.57 3.79 0.28
N ALA A 54 8.17 4.42 1.39
CA ALA A 54 8.87 5.56 1.94
C ALA A 54 8.54 5.78 3.43
N LYS A 55 9.44 6.44 4.14
CA LYS A 55 9.22 6.76 5.55
C LYS A 55 8.33 7.99 5.76
N GLY A 56 7.32 7.88 6.62
CA GLY A 56 6.49 9.01 7.07
C GLY A 56 5.90 9.81 5.90
N ASP A 57 6.01 11.13 5.94
CA ASP A 57 5.38 11.98 4.93
C ASP A 57 6.01 11.89 3.54
N SER A 58 7.22 11.33 3.42
CA SER A 58 7.87 11.07 2.13
C SER A 58 7.08 10.10 1.25
N LEU A 59 6.16 9.33 1.84
CA LEU A 59 5.19 8.54 1.08
C LEU A 59 4.32 9.41 0.16
N TYR A 60 3.89 10.58 0.64
CA TYR A 60 3.13 11.52 -0.19
C TYR A 60 4.00 12.09 -1.31
N ASP A 61 5.27 12.37 -1.03
CA ASP A 61 6.21 12.92 -2.02
C ASP A 61 6.45 11.93 -3.17
N ILE A 62 6.77 10.66 -2.87
CA ILE A 62 6.99 9.66 -3.91
C ILE A 62 5.70 9.36 -4.69
N SER A 63 4.56 9.31 -4.01
CA SER A 63 3.25 9.12 -4.65
C SER A 63 2.94 10.26 -5.64
N GLY A 64 3.15 11.51 -5.19
CA GLY A 64 2.98 12.70 -6.03
C GLY A 64 3.93 12.71 -7.23
N ARG A 65 5.19 12.30 -7.04
CA ARG A 65 6.15 12.12 -8.15
C ARG A 65 5.64 11.12 -9.18
N VAL A 66 5.12 9.97 -8.77
CA VAL A 66 4.52 8.98 -9.69
C VAL A 66 3.37 9.61 -10.51
N THR A 67 2.46 10.34 -9.87
CA THR A 67 1.38 11.02 -10.61
C THR A 67 1.89 12.12 -11.55
N THR A 68 3.03 12.74 -11.26
CA THR A 68 3.60 13.77 -12.14
C THR A 68 4.27 13.14 -13.36
N LEU A 69 4.88 11.97 -13.18
CA LEU A 69 5.67 11.28 -14.21
C LEU A 69 4.83 10.34 -15.08
N THR A 70 3.62 9.99 -14.65
CA THR A 70 2.71 9.06 -15.32
C THR A 70 1.29 9.61 -15.37
N ASP A 71 0.48 9.13 -16.31
CA ASP A 71 -0.94 9.47 -16.40
C ASP A 71 -1.82 8.57 -15.51
N SER A 72 -1.20 7.67 -14.74
CA SER A 72 -1.88 6.67 -13.91
C SER A 72 -2.58 7.28 -12.70
N GLU A 73 -3.62 6.60 -12.22
CA GLU A 73 -4.09 6.72 -10.84
C GLU A 73 -3.08 6.03 -9.90
N VAL A 74 -2.94 6.49 -8.65
CA VAL A 74 -2.03 5.87 -7.68
C VAL A 74 -2.79 5.48 -6.42
N VAL A 75 -2.84 4.19 -6.14
CA VAL A 75 -3.40 3.62 -4.91
C VAL A 75 -2.26 3.35 -3.94
N VAL A 76 -2.41 3.81 -2.71
CA VAL A 76 -1.35 3.76 -1.69
C VAL A 76 -1.86 3.03 -0.46
N VAL A 77 -1.09 2.06 -0.01
CA VAL A 77 -1.23 1.40 1.28
C VAL A 77 0.07 1.66 2.04
N ALA A 78 -0.03 2.05 3.32
CA ALA A 78 1.15 2.18 4.17
C ALA A 78 1.65 0.78 4.61
N GLY A 79 2.96 0.63 4.72
CA GLY A 79 3.62 -0.48 5.39
C GLY A 79 4.07 -0.08 6.79
N ASN A 80 4.99 -0.84 7.38
CA ASN A 80 5.52 -0.51 8.70
C ASN A 80 6.48 0.69 8.67
N HIS A 81 7.28 0.87 7.61
CA HIS A 81 8.25 1.96 7.51
C HIS A 81 7.59 3.34 7.46
N GLU A 82 6.41 3.45 6.88
CA GLU A 82 5.57 4.65 6.92
C GLU A 82 5.24 5.08 8.36
N PHE A 83 5.17 4.13 9.29
CA PHE A 83 4.90 4.35 10.72
C PHE A 83 6.14 4.29 11.62
N TYR A 84 7.37 4.27 11.05
CA TYR A 84 8.58 4.29 11.88
C TYR A 84 8.79 5.66 12.54
N HIS A 85 8.59 5.70 13.86
CA HIS A 85 8.62 6.83 14.80
C HIS A 85 7.32 7.59 15.09
N PRO A 86 6.41 7.90 14.14
CA PRO A 86 5.16 8.54 14.49
C PRO A 86 4.20 7.55 15.16
N ASP A 87 3.22 8.09 15.88
CA ASP A 87 2.09 7.31 16.34
C ASP A 87 1.25 6.85 15.14
N ILE A 88 0.89 5.56 15.11
CA ILE A 88 0.19 4.94 13.97
C ILE A 88 -1.15 5.64 13.70
N TYR A 89 -1.91 6.01 14.74
CA TYR A 89 -3.21 6.63 14.57
C TYR A 89 -3.09 8.07 14.09
N ALA A 90 -2.15 8.82 14.67
CA ALA A 90 -1.85 10.18 14.27
C ALA A 90 -1.36 10.23 12.81
N GLN A 91 -0.46 9.34 12.41
CA GLN A 91 0.06 9.29 11.04
C GLN A 91 -1.02 8.88 10.04
N ASN A 92 -1.88 7.90 10.38
CA ASN A 92 -3.02 7.55 9.54
C ASN A 92 -3.98 8.72 9.32
N LYS A 93 -4.31 9.46 10.38
CA LYS A 93 -5.14 10.66 10.27
C LYS A 93 -4.46 11.68 9.36
N ARG A 94 -3.16 11.89 9.53
CA ARG A 94 -2.35 12.81 8.73
C ARG A 94 -2.33 12.42 7.26
N TYR A 95 -2.18 11.14 6.93
CA TYR A 95 -2.25 10.67 5.54
C TYR A 95 -3.62 10.90 4.92
N ARG A 96 -4.71 10.65 5.65
CA ARG A 96 -6.05 10.97 5.13
C ARG A 96 -6.18 12.45 4.78
N GLU A 97 -5.66 13.35 5.61
CA GLU A 97 -5.68 14.80 5.35
C GLU A 97 -4.78 15.19 4.16
N LEU A 98 -3.57 14.65 4.09
CA LEU A 98 -2.63 14.94 2.98
C LEU A 98 -3.16 14.49 1.62
N PHE A 99 -3.62 13.24 1.54
CA PHE A 99 -3.96 12.61 0.26
C PHE A 99 -5.31 13.08 -0.28
N GLN A 100 -6.24 13.51 0.59
CA GLN A 100 -7.59 13.93 0.20
C GLN A 100 -7.63 15.09 -0.82
N GLY A 101 -6.58 15.92 -0.88
CA GLY A 101 -6.51 17.07 -1.79
C GLY A 101 -6.10 16.73 -3.23
N HIS A 102 -5.63 15.51 -3.51
CA HIS A 102 -5.03 15.18 -4.79
C HIS A 102 -5.96 14.31 -5.65
N PRO A 103 -6.26 14.67 -6.91
CA PRO A 103 -7.29 14.02 -7.71
C PRO A 103 -6.98 12.57 -8.10
N ARG A 104 -5.69 12.20 -8.16
CA ARG A 104 -5.20 10.88 -8.58
C ARG A 104 -4.45 10.09 -7.51
N LEU A 105 -4.44 10.56 -6.26
CA LEU A 105 -3.79 9.84 -5.16
C LEU A 105 -4.83 9.30 -4.19
N HIS A 106 -4.81 7.99 -3.97
CA HIS A 106 -5.81 7.29 -3.17
C HIS A 106 -5.12 6.56 -2.03
N TYR A 107 -5.02 7.21 -0.87
CA TYR A 107 -4.57 6.52 0.35
C TYR A 107 -5.68 5.63 0.90
N THR A 108 -5.36 4.37 1.16
CA THR A 108 -6.33 3.37 1.63
C THR A 108 -5.86 2.73 2.94
N GLU A 109 -6.67 2.90 3.98
CA GLU A 109 -6.50 2.21 5.27
C GLU A 109 -7.88 1.80 5.79
N LYS A 110 -8.17 0.50 5.68
CA LYS A 110 -9.49 -0.11 5.92
C LYS A 110 -10.57 0.55 5.07
N ASP A 111 -10.21 0.84 3.84
CA ASP A 111 -11.07 1.55 2.89
C ASP A 111 -10.88 1.00 1.47
N ARG A 112 -11.64 1.56 0.53
CA ARG A 112 -11.62 1.18 -0.87
C ARG A 112 -11.56 2.39 -1.79
N VAL A 113 -11.10 2.15 -3.01
CA VAL A 113 -11.28 3.07 -4.14
C VAL A 113 -11.74 2.29 -5.36
N ASP A 114 -12.67 2.85 -6.12
CA ASP A 114 -13.20 2.26 -7.35
C ASP A 114 -12.61 3.03 -8.55
N ILE A 115 -11.82 2.35 -9.38
CA ILE A 115 -11.13 2.94 -10.54
C ILE A 115 -11.48 2.10 -11.77
N ALA A 116 -12.00 2.75 -12.82
CA ALA A 116 -12.36 2.10 -14.09
C ALA A 116 -13.23 0.83 -13.94
N GLY A 117 -14.12 0.79 -12.95
CA GLY A 117 -14.99 -0.38 -12.69
C GLY A 117 -14.34 -1.51 -11.87
N VAL A 118 -13.11 -1.31 -11.40
CA VAL A 118 -12.38 -2.24 -10.51
C VAL A 118 -12.27 -1.64 -9.10
N THR A 119 -12.62 -2.44 -8.10
CA THR A 119 -12.51 -2.05 -6.68
C THR A 119 -11.16 -2.47 -6.11
N PHE A 120 -10.42 -1.51 -5.58
CA PHE A 120 -9.18 -1.72 -4.83
C PHE A 120 -9.48 -1.62 -3.33
N LEU A 121 -9.09 -2.64 -2.57
CA LEU A 121 -9.20 -2.68 -1.11
C LEU A 121 -7.80 -2.58 -0.51
N GLY A 122 -7.59 -1.63 0.40
CA GLY A 122 -6.28 -1.40 1.00
C GLY A 122 -6.33 -1.26 2.52
N THR A 123 -5.40 -1.94 3.18
CA THR A 123 -5.22 -1.87 4.63
C THR A 123 -3.83 -2.33 5.03
N THR A 124 -3.26 -1.62 5.99
CA THR A 124 -2.05 -2.03 6.71
C THR A 124 -2.43 -3.17 7.66
N LEU A 125 -1.97 -4.38 7.38
CA LEU A 125 -2.14 -5.51 8.27
C LEU A 125 -0.87 -5.76 9.07
N TRP A 126 -0.99 -5.66 10.39
CA TRP A 126 0.08 -6.03 11.30
C TRP A 126 -0.13 -7.46 11.76
N THR A 127 0.94 -8.26 11.75
CA THR A 127 0.89 -9.58 12.36
C THR A 127 0.66 -9.43 13.86
N ASN A 128 -0.32 -10.17 14.38
CA ASN A 128 -0.47 -10.37 15.82
C ASN A 128 0.57 -11.37 16.37
N PHE A 129 1.47 -11.88 15.51
CA PHE A 129 2.44 -12.95 15.80
C PHE A 129 1.79 -14.27 16.26
N ASP A 130 0.47 -14.43 16.14
CA ASP A 130 -0.27 -15.64 16.50
C ASP A 130 -0.25 -16.71 15.38
N ALA A 131 0.47 -16.45 14.28
CA ALA A 131 0.53 -17.32 13.11
C ALA A 131 1.39 -18.60 13.29
N GLN A 132 1.82 -18.92 14.51
CA GLN A 132 2.56 -20.16 14.80
C GLN A 132 1.79 -21.06 15.77
N GLY A 133 1.32 -22.19 15.23
CA GLY A 133 0.96 -23.34 16.04
C GLY A 133 2.14 -23.81 16.89
N SER A 134 1.84 -24.19 18.14
CA SER A 134 2.71 -24.80 19.15
C SER A 134 4.04 -24.09 19.46
N ALA A 135 4.01 -23.27 20.52
CA ALA A 135 4.94 -23.02 21.64
C ALA A 135 6.47 -23.23 21.57
N GLU A 136 7.07 -23.84 20.55
CA GLU A 136 8.48 -24.28 20.59
C GLU A 136 9.48 -23.22 20.08
N TYR A 137 9.00 -22.13 19.48
CA TYR A 137 9.88 -21.12 18.86
C TYR A 137 10.20 -19.88 19.73
N LEU A 138 9.69 -19.79 20.96
CA LEU A 138 9.91 -18.63 21.85
C LEU A 138 11.28 -18.63 22.57
N SER A 139 12.16 -19.59 22.33
CA SER A 139 13.45 -19.69 23.03
C SER A 139 14.55 -18.75 22.52
N LEU A 140 14.30 -17.91 21.50
CA LEU A 140 15.29 -16.95 20.97
C LEU A 140 15.07 -15.47 21.35
N ARG A 141 14.23 -15.17 22.35
CA ARG A 141 14.07 -13.81 22.92
C ARG A 141 14.28 -13.70 24.43
N ALA A 142 15.03 -14.63 25.02
CA ALA A 142 15.51 -14.51 26.39
C ALA A 142 16.96 -13.98 26.48
N VAL A 143 17.36 -13.00 25.65
CA VAL A 143 18.50 -12.14 25.97
C VAL A 143 18.21 -10.70 25.50
N SER A 144 18.05 -9.81 26.48
CA SER A 144 17.98 -8.35 26.43
C SER A 144 16.68 -7.68 25.94
N GLY A 145 15.98 -7.01 26.86
CA GLY A 145 15.11 -5.86 26.54
C GLY A 145 13.72 -5.90 27.18
N SER A 146 13.60 -5.43 28.42
CA SER A 146 12.39 -5.38 29.26
C SER A 146 11.11 -4.88 28.54
N ALA A 147 10.13 -5.77 28.44
CA ALA A 147 8.77 -5.45 28.03
C ALA A 147 8.01 -4.69 29.15
N LYS A 148 7.45 -3.52 28.84
CA LYS A 148 6.35 -2.94 29.62
C LYS A 148 5.03 -3.22 28.89
N ARG A 149 4.30 -4.16 29.47
CA ARG A 149 2.94 -4.58 29.15
C ARG A 149 1.97 -3.46 29.56
N PHE A 150 1.10 -3.01 28.67
CA PHE A 150 -0.11 -2.29 29.05
C PHE A 150 -1.33 -2.96 28.40
N LEU A 151 -2.08 -3.65 29.26
CA LEU A 151 -3.50 -3.95 29.08
C LEU A 151 -4.25 -2.86 29.84
N ALA A 152 -5.11 -2.12 29.14
CA ALA A 152 -6.39 -1.57 29.60
C ALA A 152 -7.13 -1.03 28.37
#